data_AF-A0A820I921-F1
#
_entry.id   AF-A0A820I921-F1
#
_cell.length_a   1.000
_cell.length_b   1.000
_cell.length_c   1.000
_cell.angle_alpha   90.00
_cell.angle_beta   90.00
_cell.angle_gamma   90.00
#
_symmetry.space_group_name_H-M   'P 1'
#
loop_
_entity.id
_entity.type
_entity.pdbx_description
1 polymer ?
#
loop_
_entity_poly.entity_id
_entity_poly.type
_entity_poly.pdbx_seq_one_letter_code
_entity_poly.pdbx_strand_id
1 'polypeptide(L)'
;SLAELSCLEKLQELSASNNSLEDLRELVQLLSIWPRLRRLDTNRNPLCAKGRYRERLIVVSTTLEMLDGKQITDNSRQFLKSWKASREALQTRERSRPDFHETSMHYPNHRGMSNENFIIIRLRLVYAPLPTISAKVGRAQSMTIHQMPG
;
A
#
# COMPACT_ATOMS: atom_id res chain seq x y z
N SER A 1 29.06 4.90 16.71
CA SER A 1 28.09 4.02 16.02
C SER A 1 28.13 4.34 14.53
N LEU A 2 27.29 3.76 13.66
CA LEU A 2 27.32 4.14 12.23
C LEU A 2 26.84 5.57 11.98
N ALA A 3 26.15 6.19 12.94
CA ALA A 3 25.71 7.59 12.88
C ALA A 3 26.84 8.60 12.65
N GLU A 4 28.06 8.30 13.10
CA GLU A 4 29.23 9.17 12.91
C GLU A 4 29.68 9.25 11.46
N LEU A 5 29.30 8.27 10.64
CA LEU A 5 29.58 8.21 9.21
C LEU A 5 28.50 8.90 8.36
N SER A 6 27.49 9.50 8.99
CA SER A 6 26.37 10.16 8.31
C SER A 6 26.81 11.33 7.43
N CYS A 7 27.94 11.97 7.72
CA CYS A 7 28.52 13.05 6.91
C CYS A 7 29.05 12.59 5.53
N LEU A 8 29.16 11.28 5.28
CA LEU A 8 29.71 10.72 4.05
C LEU A 8 28.66 10.61 2.94
N GLU A 9 28.16 11.73 2.42
CA GLU A 9 27.10 11.77 1.40
C GLU A 9 27.47 11.07 0.07
N LYS A 10 28.77 10.97 -0.22
CA LYS A 10 29.31 10.33 -1.43
C LYS A 10 29.68 8.86 -1.23
N LEU A 11 29.34 8.28 -0.08
CA LEU A 11 29.64 6.88 0.24
C LEU A 11 28.92 5.95 -0.74
N GLN A 12 29.68 5.14 -1.47
CA GLN A 12 29.15 4.16 -2.41
C GLN A 12 29.18 2.73 -1.87
N GLU A 13 30.14 2.46 -0.99
CA GLU A 13 30.39 1.13 -0.44
C GLU A 13 30.69 1.25 1.04
N LEU A 14 30.03 0.42 1.84
CA LEU A 14 30.26 0.33 3.27
C LEU A 14 30.38 -1.14 3.66
N SER A 15 31.53 -1.50 4.23
CA SER A 15 31.69 -2.79 4.91
C SER A 15 31.71 -2.55 6.41
N ALA A 16 30.68 -3.04 7.08
CA ALA A 16 30.53 -3.01 8.53
C ALA A 16 30.34 -4.44 9.06
N SER A 17 30.94 -5.43 8.41
CA SER A 17 30.92 -6.82 8.88
C SER A 17 31.67 -6.98 10.21
N ASN A 18 31.25 -7.97 11.01
CA ASN A 18 31.80 -8.29 12.34
C ASN A 18 31.71 -7.13 13.35
N ASN A 19 30.62 -6.36 13.31
CA ASN A 19 30.35 -5.32 14.30
C ASN A 19 29.22 -5.73 15.25
N SER A 20 28.90 -4.85 16.20
CA SER A 20 27.80 -5.01 17.15
C SER A 20 26.60 -4.15 16.76
N LEU A 21 26.22 -4.13 15.47
CA LEU A 21 25.06 -3.39 15.02
C LEU A 21 23.77 -4.13 15.41
N GLU A 22 23.02 -3.52 16.33
CA GLU A 22 21.77 -4.07 16.83
C GLU A 22 20.55 -3.29 16.31
N ASP A 23 20.65 -1.97 16.16
CA ASP A 23 19.51 -1.14 15.80
C ASP A 23 19.30 -1.04 14.29
N LEU A 24 18.28 -1.75 13.80
CA LEU A 24 17.85 -1.68 12.42
C LEU A 24 17.28 -0.29 12.06
N ARG A 25 16.71 0.44 13.02
CA ARG A 25 16.12 1.77 12.77
C ARG A 25 17.20 2.79 12.46
N GLU A 26 18.30 2.78 13.21
CA GLU A 26 19.48 3.61 12.93
C GLU A 26 19.99 3.35 11.51
N LEU A 27 20.16 2.08 11.14
CA LEU A 27 20.64 1.71 9.81
C LEU A 27 19.69 2.17 8.69
N VAL A 28 18.38 2.06 8.90
CA VAL A 28 17.35 2.55 7.96
C VAL A 28 17.41 4.07 7.78
N GLN A 29 17.64 4.82 8.86
CA GLN A 29 17.80 6.28 8.79
C GLN A 29 19.07 6.64 8.01
N LEU A 30 20.19 5.97 8.27
CA LEU A 30 21.46 6.21 7.58
C LEU A 30 21.40 5.90 6.09
N LEU A 31 20.66 4.85 5.69
CA LEU A 31 20.42 4.56 4.28
C LEU A 31 19.67 5.68 3.54
N SER A 32 18.91 6.51 4.26
CA SER A 32 18.26 7.70 3.67
C SER A 32 19.23 8.87 3.52
N ILE A 33 20.31 8.90 4.30
CA ILE A 33 21.37 9.93 4.29
C ILE A 33 22.47 9.60 3.27
N TRP A 34 22.67 8.32 2.94
CA TRP A 34 23.62 7.86 1.91
C TRP A 34 22.91 7.54 0.58
N PRO A 35 22.46 8.53 -0.20
CA PRO A 35 21.70 8.32 -1.42
C PRO A 35 22.51 7.68 -2.55
N ARG A 36 23.82 7.47 -2.35
CA ARG A 36 24.74 6.89 -3.33
C ARG A 36 25.25 5.51 -2.92
N LEU A 37 24.82 4.99 -1.77
CA LEU A 37 25.28 3.69 -1.30
C LEU A 37 24.73 2.59 -2.22
N ARG A 38 25.64 1.85 -2.82
CA ARG A 38 25.36 0.74 -3.73
C ARG A 38 25.67 -0.61 -3.09
N ARG A 39 26.71 -0.68 -2.24
CA ARG A 39 27.12 -1.91 -1.58
C ARG A 39 27.16 -1.73 -0.07
N LEU A 40 26.46 -2.61 0.64
CA LEU A 40 26.45 -2.65 2.10
C LEU A 40 26.73 -4.09 2.56
N ASP A 41 27.74 -4.25 3.41
CA ASP A 41 27.97 -5.50 4.12
C ASP A 41 27.79 -5.28 5.62
N THR A 42 26.82 -5.98 6.19
CA THR A 42 26.51 -5.98 7.63
C THR A 42 26.62 -7.39 8.21
N ASN A 43 27.25 -8.33 7.50
CA ASN A 43 27.38 -9.71 7.99
C ASN A 43 27.98 -9.81 9.39
N ARG A 44 27.59 -10.86 10.13
CA ARG A 44 28.06 -11.10 11.51
C ARG A 44 27.75 -9.96 12.48
N ASN A 45 26.62 -9.28 12.26
CA ASN A 45 26.02 -8.35 13.22
C ASN A 45 24.71 -8.93 13.80
N PRO A 46 24.35 -8.62 15.05
CA PRO A 46 23.09 -9.07 15.66
C PRO A 46 21.83 -8.68 14.87
N LEU A 47 21.83 -7.55 14.16
CA LEU A 47 20.70 -7.14 13.31
C LEU A 47 20.41 -8.11 12.16
N CYS A 48 21.39 -8.89 11.70
CA CYS A 48 21.19 -9.87 10.63
C CYS A 48 20.28 -11.03 11.07
N ALA A 49 20.24 -11.31 12.37
CA ALA A 49 19.36 -12.31 12.94
C ALA A 49 17.89 -11.83 13.04
N LYS A 50 17.63 -10.52 12.87
CA LYS A 50 16.28 -9.97 12.94
C LYS A 50 15.48 -10.32 11.69
N GLY A 51 14.27 -10.85 11.89
CA GLY A 51 13.34 -11.13 10.80
C GLY A 51 13.05 -9.88 9.97
N ARG A 52 13.05 -10.04 8.64
CA ARG A 52 12.80 -8.96 7.66
C ARG A 52 13.83 -7.82 7.66
N TYR A 53 15.01 -7.97 8.27
CA TYR A 53 16.05 -6.92 8.20
C TYR A 53 16.36 -6.59 6.73
N ARG A 54 16.62 -7.64 5.94
CA ARG A 54 16.98 -7.53 4.53
C ARG A 54 15.89 -6.82 3.72
N GLU A 55 14.65 -7.27 3.87
CA GLU A 55 13.49 -6.69 3.17
C GLU A 55 13.33 -5.21 3.49
N ARG A 56 13.47 -4.83 4.78
CA ARG A 56 13.34 -3.44 5.22
C ARG A 56 14.43 -2.56 4.62
N LEU A 57 15.68 -3.01 4.58
CA LEU A 57 16.79 -2.25 3.99
C LEU A 57 16.59 -2.08 2.47
N ILE A 58 16.15 -3.13 1.77
CA ILE A 58 15.88 -3.09 0.31
C ILE A 58 14.73 -2.14 -0.02
N VAL A 59 13.68 -2.09 0.79
CA VAL A 59 12.53 -1.22 0.54
C VAL A 59 12.87 0.25 0.77
N VAL A 60 13.69 0.54 1.79
CA VAL A 60 14.07 1.91 2.16
C VAL A 60 15.10 2.49 1.20
N SER A 61 16.17 1.75 0.91
CA SER A 61 17.19 2.24 -0.01
C SER A 61 16.71 2.15 -1.45
N THR A 62 16.95 3.17 -2.25
CA THR A 62 16.66 3.16 -3.70
C THR A 62 17.87 2.74 -4.54
N THR A 63 19.08 2.94 -4.03
CA THR A 63 20.33 2.77 -4.78
C THR A 63 21.13 1.52 -4.41
N LEU A 64 20.76 0.81 -3.35
CA LEU A 64 21.50 -0.35 -2.87
C LEU A 64 21.39 -1.54 -3.83
N GLU A 65 22.47 -1.90 -4.50
CA GLU A 65 22.57 -2.99 -5.49
C GLU A 65 23.05 -4.30 -4.85
N MET A 66 23.80 -4.23 -3.75
CA MET A 66 24.36 -5.39 -3.05
C MET A 66 24.19 -5.25 -1.55
N LEU A 67 23.67 -6.30 -0.91
CA LEU A 67 23.52 -6.38 0.54
C LEU A 67 24.05 -7.71 1.05
N ASP A 68 25.02 -7.69 1.96
CA ASP A 68 25.63 -8.87 2.62
C ASP A 68 26.15 -9.91 1.60
N GLY A 69 26.76 -9.45 0.51
CA GLY A 69 27.26 -10.31 -0.58
C GLY A 69 26.19 -10.88 -1.51
N LYS A 70 24.91 -10.50 -1.32
CA LYS A 70 23.80 -10.92 -2.18
C LYS A 70 23.29 -9.72 -3.00
N GLN A 71 23.21 -9.91 -4.31
CA GLN A 71 22.68 -8.91 -5.24
C GLN A 71 21.19 -8.62 -4.96
N ILE A 72 20.81 -7.35 -5.10
CA ILE A 72 19.43 -6.88 -5.09
C ILE A 72 19.05 -6.62 -6.53
N THR A 73 18.14 -7.42 -7.06
CA THR A 73 17.61 -7.22 -8.41
C THR A 73 16.44 -6.24 -8.37
N ASP A 74 16.22 -5.50 -9.45
CA ASP A 74 15.09 -4.59 -9.56
C ASP A 74 13.74 -5.30 -9.36
N ASN A 75 13.61 -6.53 -9.87
CA ASN A 75 12.43 -7.37 -9.67
C ASN A 75 12.19 -7.65 -8.18
N SER A 76 13.25 -8.02 -7.43
CA SER A 76 13.12 -8.28 -5.99
C SER A 76 12.71 -7.02 -5.22
N ARG A 77 13.25 -5.86 -5.61
CA ARG A 77 12.91 -4.57 -5.02
C ARG A 77 11.45 -4.19 -5.32
N GLN A 78 11.04 -4.29 -6.58
CA GLN A 78 9.67 -4.00 -7.00
C GLN A 78 8.67 -4.91 -6.30
N PHE A 79 8.97 -6.22 -6.21
CA PHE A 79 8.16 -7.18 -5.48
C PHE A 79 7.96 -6.76 -4.02
N LEU A 80 9.04 -6.42 -3.31
CA LEU A 80 8.97 -5.99 -1.91
C LEU A 80 8.21 -4.67 -1.73
N LYS A 81 8.36 -3.71 -2.64
CA LYS A 81 7.61 -2.45 -2.63
C LYS A 81 6.11 -2.70 -2.84
N SER A 82 5.74 -3.48 -3.85
CA SER A 82 4.35 -3.86 -4.14
C SER A 82 3.74 -4.67 -2.99
N TRP A 83 4.51 -5.55 -2.38
CA TRP A 83 4.08 -6.33 -1.21
C TRP A 83 3.78 -5.42 0.00
N LYS A 84 4.65 -4.43 0.27
CA LYS A 84 4.41 -3.43 1.31
C LYS A 84 3.14 -2.62 1.02
N ALA A 85 3.00 -2.09 -0.18
CA ALA A 85 1.84 -1.30 -0.59
C ALA A 85 0.52 -2.10 -0.54
N SER A 86 0.54 -3.36 -0.97
CA SER A 86 -0.63 -4.25 -0.91
C SER A 86 -1.09 -4.51 0.52
N ARG A 87 -0.14 -4.75 1.43
CA ARG A 87 -0.45 -4.91 2.86
C ARG A 87 -0.98 -3.63 3.50
N GLU A 88 -0.47 -2.47 3.11
CA GLU A 88 -0.96 -1.18 3.60
C GLU A 88 -2.37 -0.88 3.08
N ALA A 89 -2.67 -1.19 1.81
CA ALA A 89 -4.00 -1.03 1.23
C ALA A 89 -5.05 -1.92 1.91
N LEU A 90 -4.69 -3.16 2.28
CA LEU A 90 -5.55 -4.05 3.05
C LEU A 90 -5.85 -3.49 4.45
N GLN A 91 -4.83 -3.01 5.16
CA GLN A 91 -5.01 -2.42 6.50
C GLN A 91 -5.84 -1.14 6.48
N THR A 92 -5.68 -0.29 5.46
CA THR A 92 -6.53 0.90 5.29
C THR A 92 -7.98 0.51 5.01
N ARG A 93 -8.23 -0.50 4.16
CA ARG A 93 -9.59 -1.03 3.94
C ARG A 93 -10.21 -1.61 5.21
N GLU A 94 -9.42 -2.24 6.05
CA GLU A 94 -9.88 -2.84 7.30
C GLU A 94 -10.19 -1.78 8.38
N ARG A 95 -9.36 -0.72 8.47
CA ARG A 95 -9.61 0.43 9.35
C ARG A 95 -10.76 1.33 8.90
N SER A 96 -11.01 1.40 7.60
CA SER A 96 -12.11 2.17 7.01
C SER A 96 -13.41 1.36 6.88
N ARG A 97 -13.47 0.11 7.41
CA ARG A 97 -14.75 -0.54 7.61
C ARG A 97 -15.52 0.30 8.63
N PRO A 98 -16.67 0.91 8.27
CA PRO A 98 -17.49 1.55 9.27
C PRO A 98 -17.82 0.51 10.32
N ASP A 99 -17.50 0.81 11.58
CA ASP A 99 -18.07 0.12 12.72
C ASP A 99 -19.58 0.21 12.52
N PHE A 100 -20.21 -0.91 12.17
CA PHE A 100 -21.65 -1.01 12.16
C PHE A 100 -22.06 -1.06 13.64
N HIS A 101 -21.90 0.06 14.34
CA HIS A 101 -22.67 0.31 15.53
C HIS A 101 -24.11 0.33 15.06
N GLU A 102 -24.82 -0.70 15.49
CA GLU A 102 -26.23 -0.98 15.36
C GLU A 102 -27.06 0.24 15.81
N THR A 103 -27.04 1.28 14.99
CA THR A 103 -27.98 2.38 15.10
C THR A 103 -29.30 1.78 14.70
N SER A 104 -30.10 1.48 15.71
CA SER A 104 -31.51 1.08 15.66
C SER A 104 -32.28 1.82 14.56
N MET A 105 -32.15 1.33 13.33
CA MET A 105 -33.05 1.63 12.23
C MET A 105 -34.29 0.81 12.51
N HIS A 106 -35.29 1.46 13.08
CA HIS A 106 -36.62 0.93 13.23
C HIS A 106 -37.19 0.62 11.84
N TYR A 107 -36.97 -0.61 11.36
CA TYR A 107 -37.68 -1.12 10.19
C TYR A 107 -39.09 -1.50 10.64
N PRO A 108 -40.14 -0.91 10.06
CA PRO A 108 -41.49 -1.29 10.40
C PRO A 108 -41.68 -2.77 10.10
N ASN A 109 -42.16 -3.48 11.12
CA ASN A 109 -42.35 -4.92 11.13
C ASN A 109 -43.43 -5.30 10.11
N HIS A 110 -43.03 -5.60 8.88
CA HIS A 110 -43.89 -6.27 7.92
C HIS A 110 -43.51 -7.75 7.87
N ARG A 111 -44.28 -8.53 8.63
CA ARG A 111 -44.39 -9.99 8.50
C ARG A 111 -44.52 -10.37 7.02
N GLY A 112 -43.54 -11.07 6.46
CA GLY A 112 -43.71 -11.80 5.21
C GLY A 112 -42.54 -11.86 4.22
N MET A 113 -41.33 -11.40 4.54
CA MET A 113 -40.20 -11.50 3.60
C MET A 113 -39.35 -12.74 3.90
N SER A 114 -39.46 -13.76 3.04
CA SER A 114 -38.62 -14.97 3.10
C SER A 114 -37.14 -14.64 2.85
N ASN A 115 -36.28 -15.44 3.48
CA ASN A 115 -34.82 -15.25 3.61
C ASN A 115 -34.09 -15.07 2.27
N GLU A 116 -34.64 -15.62 1.18
CA GLU A 116 -34.07 -15.52 -0.17
C GLU A 116 -34.08 -14.08 -0.68
N ASN A 117 -35.14 -13.32 -0.40
CA ASN A 117 -35.25 -11.93 -0.84
C ASN A 117 -34.24 -11.01 -0.12
N PHE A 118 -33.88 -11.33 1.13
CA PHE A 118 -32.86 -10.58 1.88
C PHE A 118 -31.47 -10.77 1.28
N ILE A 119 -31.13 -12.00 0.88
CA ILE A 119 -29.86 -12.32 0.23
C ILE A 119 -29.79 -11.69 -1.16
N ILE A 120 -30.88 -11.76 -1.93
CA ILE A 120 -30.98 -11.16 -3.28
C ILE A 120 -30.78 -9.64 -3.23
N ILE A 121 -31.42 -8.93 -2.29
CA ILE A 121 -31.25 -7.47 -2.15
C ILE A 121 -29.81 -7.13 -1.76
N ARG A 122 -29.22 -7.86 -0.81
CA ARG A 122 -27.81 -7.64 -0.42
C ARG A 122 -26.84 -7.90 -1.57
N LEU A 123 -27.03 -8.96 -2.36
CA LEU A 123 -26.20 -9.23 -3.53
C LEU A 123 -26.35 -8.14 -4.60
N ARG A 124 -27.57 -7.64 -4.84
CA ARG A 124 -27.83 -6.62 -5.87
C ARG A 124 -27.13 -5.29 -5.59
N LEU A 125 -26.95 -4.94 -4.31
CA LEU A 125 -26.19 -3.74 -3.90
C LEU A 125 -24.67 -3.93 -4.02
N VAL A 126 -24.16 -5.16 -3.88
CA VAL A 126 -22.71 -5.45 -3.93
C VAL A 126 -22.20 -5.53 -5.37
N TYR A 127 -23.05 -5.96 -6.32
CA TYR A 127 -22.65 -6.24 -7.71
C TYR A 127 -23.16 -5.22 -8.75
N ALA A 128 -23.78 -4.11 -8.35
CA ALA A 128 -24.15 -3.07 -9.31
C ALA A 128 -22.88 -2.44 -9.93
N PRO A 129 -22.72 -2.41 -11.27
CA PRO A 129 -21.56 -1.79 -11.89
C PRO A 129 -21.57 -0.27 -11.64
N LEU A 130 -20.43 0.27 -11.21
CA LEU A 130 -20.23 1.71 -11.01
C LEU A 130 -20.53 2.47 -12.33
N PRO A 131 -21.22 3.62 -12.29
CA PRO A 131 -21.44 4.41 -13.49
C PRO A 131 -20.12 4.99 -14.01
N THR A 132 -19.77 4.65 -15.25
CA THR A 132 -18.65 5.25 -15.99
C THR A 132 -18.90 6.75 -16.14
N ILE A 133 -18.04 7.57 -15.56
CA ILE A 133 -18.07 9.03 -15.70
C ILE A 133 -17.64 9.37 -17.14
N SER A 134 -18.57 9.80 -17.99
CA SER A 134 -18.25 10.58 -19.18
C SER A 134 -19.02 11.90 -19.13
N ALA A 135 -18.26 12.99 -19.07
CA ALA A 135 -18.74 14.35 -18.91
C ALA A 135 -19.34 14.91 -20.21
N LYS A 136 -20.56 15.44 -20.09
CA LYS A 136 -21.31 16.39 -20.93
C LYS A 136 -20.70 16.90 -22.25
N VAL A 137 -21.54 16.91 -23.30
CA VAL A 137 -21.92 18.20 -23.92
C VAL A 137 -23.41 18.18 -24.29
N GLY A 138 -24.16 19.10 -23.69
CA GLY A 138 -25.58 19.29 -23.96
C GLY A 138 -25.80 20.24 -25.13
N ARG A 139 -26.69 19.87 -26.05
CA ARG A 139 -27.44 20.81 -26.88
C ARG A 139 -28.92 20.53 -26.64
N ALA A 140 -29.59 21.47 -26.00
CA ALA A 140 -31.04 21.53 -25.92
C ALA A 140 -31.44 22.88 -26.49
N GLN A 141 -32.09 22.89 -27.66
CA GLN A 141 -33.17 23.78 -28.19
C GLN A 141 -33.63 23.06 -29.48
N SER A 142 -34.89 22.84 -29.84
CA SER A 142 -36.07 23.67 -29.71
C SER A 142 -37.35 22.82 -29.71
N MET A 143 -38.33 23.37 -29.03
CA MET A 143 -39.73 22.98 -28.88
C MET A 143 -40.51 23.26 -30.18
N THR A 144 -41.26 22.28 -30.69
CA THR A 144 -42.43 22.54 -31.54
C THR A 144 -43.52 21.53 -31.18
N ILE A 145 -44.66 22.11 -30.81
CA ILE A 145 -45.91 21.50 -30.34
C ILE A 145 -46.81 21.25 -31.57
N HIS A 146 -47.90 20.51 -31.38
CA HIS A 146 -49.05 20.22 -32.27
C HIS A 146 -49.05 18.76 -32.77
N GLN A 147 -50.14 17.99 -32.78
CA GLN A 147 -51.47 17.98 -32.15
C GLN A 147 -52.05 16.60 -32.58
N MET A 148 -52.60 15.81 -31.66
CA MET A 148 -53.39 14.60 -31.97
C MET A 148 -54.81 15.00 -32.49
N PRO A 149 -55.69 14.11 -32.96
CA PRO A 149 -55.55 12.84 -33.71
C PRO A 149 -56.50 12.79 -34.95
N GLY A 150 -56.47 11.68 -35.68
CA GLY A 150 -57.47 11.28 -36.68
C GLY A 150 -57.28 9.81 -37.03
#